data_AF-A0A842KGQ0-F1
#
_entry.id   AF-A0A842KGQ0-F1
#
_cell.length_a   1.000
_cell.length_b   1.000
_cell.length_c   1.000
_cell.angle_alpha   90.00
_cell.angle_beta   90.00
_cell.angle_gamma   90.00
#
_symmetry.space_group_name_H-M   'P 1'
#
loop_
_entity.id
_entity.type
_entity.pdbx_description
1 polymer ?
#
loop_
_entity_poly.entity_id
_entity_poly.type
_entity_poly.pdbx_seq_one_letter_code
_entity_poly.pdbx_strand_id
1 'polypeptide(L)'
;MRAYYSFYEMPAVKPKMSFSKEEIKHLLISIFLLGLAFSIANSFPIHKNFSLFVRLLPFSFLAVLTAFAFHEIAHKYAGIRYGYWSEYRMFPFGLLLAILFSFLGFVFAAPGAVQIFGFPTREQSGKISMAGPLSNILVSALFLAISKVTKIELLILIASINAFLAIFNLIPIPPLDGIKILSWNMPVWVAMLASSAILLFLSFPF
;
A
#
# COMPACT_ATOMS: atom_id res chain seq x y z
N MET A 1 3.27 -24.46 -21.36
CA MET A 1 3.87 -23.51 -20.41
C MET A 1 3.74 -24.13 -19.03
N ARG A 2 4.83 -24.62 -18.40
CA ARG A 2 4.74 -25.30 -17.09
C ARG A 2 4.39 -24.27 -16.03
N ALA A 3 3.29 -24.52 -15.31
CA ALA A 3 2.69 -23.58 -14.37
C ALA A 3 3.23 -23.65 -12.92
N TYR A 4 4.22 -24.51 -12.66
CA TYR A 4 4.73 -24.70 -11.31
C TYR A 4 6.23 -25.01 -11.36
N TYR A 5 7.04 -24.13 -10.76
CA TYR A 5 8.42 -24.44 -10.39
C TYR A 5 8.40 -25.17 -9.04
N SER A 6 9.12 -26.29 -8.97
CA SER A 6 9.40 -26.98 -7.70
C SER A 6 10.17 -26.04 -6.77
N PHE A 7 9.92 -26.10 -5.45
CA PHE A 7 10.54 -25.25 -4.43
C PHE A 7 12.10 -25.26 -4.43
N TYR A 8 12.72 -26.24 -5.09
CA TYR A 8 14.17 -26.37 -5.22
C TYR A 8 14.78 -25.66 -6.43
N GLU A 9 13.96 -25.19 -7.37
CA GLU A 9 14.44 -24.53 -8.59
C GLU A 9 14.18 -23.02 -8.48
N MET A 10 15.07 -22.30 -7.77
CA MET A 10 15.19 -20.87 -8.05
C MET A 10 15.56 -20.76 -9.54
N PRO A 11 14.79 -20.03 -10.37
CA PRO A 11 15.06 -19.98 -11.80
C PRO A 11 16.48 -19.46 -12.00
N ALA A 12 17.28 -20.16 -12.81
CA ALA A 12 18.64 -19.75 -13.17
C ALA A 12 18.71 -18.34 -13.78
N VAL A 13 17.55 -17.80 -14.19
CA VAL A 13 17.39 -16.47 -14.78
C VAL A 13 16.54 -15.61 -13.85
N LYS A 14 17.07 -14.43 -13.51
CA LYS A 14 16.37 -13.41 -12.72
C LYS A 14 15.00 -13.09 -13.35
N PRO A 15 13.90 -13.12 -12.58
CA PRO A 15 12.58 -12.78 -13.10
C PRO A 15 12.55 -11.35 -13.64
N LYS A 16 11.74 -11.12 -14.67
CA LYS A 16 11.46 -9.78 -15.21
C LYS A 16 10.16 -9.24 -14.62
N MET A 17 10.02 -7.91 -14.57
CA MET A 17 8.76 -7.28 -14.20
C MET A 17 7.68 -7.69 -15.21
N SER A 18 6.70 -8.43 -14.74
CA SER A 18 5.57 -8.93 -15.53
C SER A 18 4.38 -9.10 -14.61
N PHE A 19 3.17 -8.89 -15.11
CA PHE A 19 1.95 -9.07 -14.33
C PHE A 19 1.12 -10.20 -14.93
N SER A 20 0.72 -11.14 -14.09
CA SER A 20 -0.18 -12.21 -14.52
C SER A 20 -1.60 -11.65 -14.71
N LYS A 21 -2.44 -12.34 -15.49
CA LYS A 21 -3.86 -11.97 -15.62
C LYS A 21 -4.58 -12.00 -14.27
N GLU A 22 -4.26 -12.96 -13.41
CA GLU A 22 -4.85 -13.06 -12.08
C GLU A 22 -4.36 -11.95 -11.15
N GLU A 23 -3.09 -11.56 -11.24
CA GLU A 23 -2.56 -10.45 -10.46
C GLU A 23 -3.23 -9.12 -10.82
N ILE A 24 -3.37 -8.84 -12.12
CA ILE A 24 -4.07 -7.63 -12.60
C ILE A 24 -5.49 -7.65 -12.08
N LYS A 25 -6.19 -8.77 -12.22
CA LYS A 25 -7.55 -8.95 -11.71
C LYS A 25 -7.62 -8.69 -10.19
N HIS A 26 -6.72 -9.26 -9.41
CA HIS A 26 -6.68 -9.08 -7.95
C HIS A 26 -6.37 -7.64 -7.55
N LEU A 27 -5.43 -6.97 -8.22
CA LEU A 27 -5.12 -5.56 -8.00
C LEU A 27 -6.34 -4.68 -8.32
N LEU A 28 -6.99 -4.90 -9.47
CA LEU A 28 -8.18 -4.14 -9.86
C LEU A 28 -9.34 -4.35 -8.89
N ILE A 29 -9.60 -5.59 -8.44
CA ILE A 29 -10.62 -5.87 -7.43
C ILE A 29 -10.29 -5.17 -6.12
N SER A 30 -9.03 -5.24 -5.66
CA SER A 30 -8.60 -4.61 -4.41
C SER A 30 -8.74 -3.09 -4.48
N ILE A 31 -8.28 -2.46 -5.57
CA ILE A 31 -8.41 -1.01 -5.80
C ILE A 31 -9.87 -0.60 -5.79
N PHE A 32 -10.73 -1.36 -6.49
CA PHE A 32 -12.15 -1.07 -6.58
C PHE A 32 -12.86 -1.18 -5.23
N LEU A 33 -12.70 -2.29 -4.52
CA LEU A 33 -13.37 -2.53 -3.25
C LEU A 33 -12.84 -1.61 -2.14
N LEU A 34 -11.53 -1.35 -2.08
CA LEU A 34 -11.00 -0.38 -1.13
C LEU A 34 -11.46 1.05 -1.45
N GLY A 35 -11.46 1.45 -2.73
CA GLY A 35 -11.94 2.77 -3.15
C GLY A 35 -13.39 3.01 -2.74
N LEU A 36 -14.25 2.00 -2.92
CA LEU A 36 -15.63 2.01 -2.42
C LEU A 36 -15.69 2.06 -0.89
N ALA A 37 -14.98 1.17 -0.19
CA ALA A 37 -15.00 1.09 1.26
C ALA A 37 -14.58 2.42 1.91
N PHE A 38 -13.51 3.05 1.43
CA PHE A 38 -13.08 4.35 1.94
C PHE A 38 -14.11 5.45 1.68
N SER A 39 -14.73 5.49 0.51
CA SER A 39 -15.77 6.49 0.23
C SER A 39 -17.01 6.31 1.13
N ILE A 40 -17.44 5.06 1.35
CA ILE A 40 -18.56 4.73 2.24
C ILE A 40 -18.25 5.14 3.68
N ALA A 41 -17.08 4.74 4.20
CA ALA A 41 -16.69 5.01 5.58
C ALA A 41 -16.59 6.52 5.88
N ASN A 42 -15.96 7.28 4.98
CA ASN A 42 -15.83 8.73 5.13
C ASN A 42 -17.16 9.49 4.91
N SER A 43 -18.19 8.81 4.42
CA SER A 43 -19.54 9.35 4.26
C SER A 43 -20.52 8.80 5.30
N PHE A 44 -20.04 8.10 6.31
CA PHE A 44 -20.89 7.44 7.28
C PHE A 44 -21.71 8.46 8.12
N PRO A 45 -23.02 8.24 8.34
CA PRO A 45 -23.84 7.19 7.72
C PRO A 45 -24.27 7.54 6.29
N ILE A 46 -24.01 6.65 5.35
CA ILE A 46 -24.15 6.91 3.90
C ILE A 46 -25.56 7.32 3.47
N HIS A 47 -26.61 6.79 4.10
CA HIS A 47 -28.00 7.09 3.75
C HIS A 47 -28.37 8.57 3.99
N LYS A 48 -27.65 9.26 4.89
CA LYS A 48 -27.83 10.71 5.12
C LYS A 48 -26.90 11.57 4.26
N ASN A 49 -25.79 11.00 3.79
CA ASN A 49 -24.69 11.72 3.16
C ASN A 49 -24.38 11.20 1.74
N PHE A 50 -25.39 10.76 0.99
CA PHE A 50 -25.17 10.16 -0.33
C PHE A 50 -24.45 11.10 -1.32
N SER A 51 -24.75 12.40 -1.28
CA SER A 51 -24.03 13.40 -2.09
C SER A 51 -22.54 13.48 -1.75
N LEU A 52 -22.19 13.39 -0.46
CA LEU A 52 -20.80 13.36 0.00
C LEU A 52 -20.10 12.08 -0.51
N PHE A 53 -20.77 10.93 -0.43
CA PHE A 53 -20.26 9.68 -0.97
C PHE A 53 -19.90 9.78 -2.46
N VAL A 54 -20.79 10.32 -3.29
CA VAL A 54 -20.52 10.49 -4.73
C VAL A 54 -19.33 11.43 -4.95
N ARG A 55 -19.24 12.52 -4.16
CA ARG A 55 -18.14 13.47 -4.24
C ARG A 55 -16.80 12.87 -3.80
N LEU A 56 -16.78 12.05 -2.76
CA LEU A 56 -15.57 11.42 -2.21
C LEU A 56 -15.09 10.21 -3.01
N LEU A 57 -15.94 9.64 -3.86
CA LEU A 57 -15.61 8.46 -4.64
C LEU A 57 -14.34 8.63 -5.50
N PRO A 58 -14.24 9.61 -6.43
CA PRO A 58 -13.03 9.75 -7.26
C PRO A 58 -11.77 9.99 -6.42
N PHE A 59 -11.89 10.73 -5.31
CA PHE A 59 -10.77 10.99 -4.40
C PHE A 59 -10.31 9.72 -3.67
N SER A 60 -11.24 8.88 -3.24
CA SER A 60 -10.95 7.59 -2.59
C SER A 60 -10.23 6.64 -3.54
N PHE A 61 -10.65 6.58 -4.81
CA PHE A 61 -9.96 5.81 -5.84
C PHE A 61 -8.55 6.31 -6.11
N LEU A 62 -8.36 7.63 -6.22
CA LEU A 62 -7.04 8.22 -6.44
C LEU A 62 -6.10 7.98 -5.24
N ALA A 63 -6.63 8.08 -4.04
CA ALA A 63 -5.92 7.77 -2.81
C ALA A 63 -5.48 6.30 -2.75
N VAL A 64 -6.38 5.36 -3.02
CA VAL A 64 -6.06 3.92 -3.05
C VAL A 64 -5.07 3.59 -4.16
N LEU A 65 -5.23 4.18 -5.35
CA LEU A 65 -4.29 3.98 -6.44
C LEU A 65 -2.88 4.43 -6.05
N THR A 66 -2.74 5.64 -5.51
CA THR A 66 -1.44 6.22 -5.16
C THR A 66 -0.81 5.57 -3.93
N ALA A 67 -1.60 5.26 -2.90
CA ALA A 67 -1.08 4.78 -1.62
C ALA A 67 -0.98 3.24 -1.56
N PHE A 68 -1.97 2.51 -2.06
CA PHE A 68 -1.96 1.04 -2.01
C PHE A 68 -1.32 0.43 -3.26
N ALA A 69 -1.70 0.85 -4.47
CA ALA A 69 -1.20 0.15 -5.66
C ALA A 69 0.31 0.38 -5.88
N PHE A 70 0.82 1.61 -5.70
CA PHE A 70 2.26 1.86 -5.77
C PHE A 70 3.03 1.09 -4.69
N HIS A 71 2.47 0.99 -3.48
CA HIS A 71 3.05 0.24 -2.37
C HIS A 71 3.25 -1.24 -2.71
N GLU A 72 2.20 -1.92 -3.18
CA GLU A 72 2.30 -3.33 -3.58
C GLU A 72 3.23 -3.52 -4.78
N ILE A 73 3.18 -2.62 -5.77
CA ILE A 73 4.09 -2.68 -6.92
C ILE A 73 5.56 -2.49 -6.48
N ALA A 74 5.82 -1.65 -5.47
CA ALA A 74 7.16 -1.45 -4.92
C ALA A 74 7.71 -2.70 -4.23
N HIS A 75 6.89 -3.41 -3.43
CA HIS A 75 7.28 -4.71 -2.86
C HIS A 75 7.66 -5.71 -3.94
N LYS A 76 6.80 -5.85 -4.95
CA LYS A 76 7.04 -6.74 -6.07
C LYS A 76 8.32 -6.40 -6.82
N TYR A 77 8.52 -5.12 -7.12
CA TYR A 77 9.72 -4.65 -7.79
C TYR A 77 10.96 -5.01 -6.98
N ALA A 78 10.97 -4.75 -5.67
CA ALA A 78 12.08 -5.09 -4.80
C ALA A 78 12.36 -6.61 -4.75
N GLY A 79 11.31 -7.44 -4.64
CA GLY A 79 11.44 -8.91 -4.67
C GLY A 79 12.09 -9.39 -5.95
N ILE A 80 11.64 -8.90 -7.10
CA ILE A 80 12.21 -9.21 -8.43
C ILE A 80 13.66 -8.75 -8.53
N ARG A 81 14.01 -7.59 -7.96
CA ARG A 81 15.40 -7.09 -7.94
C ARG A 81 16.32 -8.00 -7.13
N TYR A 82 15.83 -8.73 -6.15
CA TYR A 82 16.57 -9.76 -5.43
C TYR A 82 16.55 -11.15 -6.08
N GLY A 83 15.84 -11.32 -7.19
CA GLY A 83 15.75 -12.60 -7.90
C GLY A 83 14.54 -13.44 -7.56
N TYR A 84 13.65 -12.95 -6.70
CA TYR A 84 12.44 -13.67 -6.31
C TYR A 84 11.31 -13.41 -7.29
N TRP A 85 10.65 -14.48 -7.71
CA TRP A 85 9.36 -14.32 -8.35
C TRP A 85 8.37 -13.78 -7.31
N SER A 86 7.61 -12.76 -7.70
CA SER A 86 6.79 -11.96 -6.77
C SER A 86 5.46 -11.63 -7.43
N GLU A 87 4.33 -11.92 -6.78
CA GLU A 87 3.00 -11.69 -7.33
C GLU A 87 2.00 -11.25 -6.25
N TYR A 88 1.25 -10.18 -6.51
CA TYR A 88 0.16 -9.76 -5.62
C TYR A 88 -1.00 -10.76 -5.63
N ARG A 89 -1.43 -11.15 -4.42
CA ARG A 89 -2.64 -11.96 -4.21
C ARG A 89 -3.58 -11.24 -3.26
N MET A 90 -4.81 -11.00 -3.70
CA MET A 90 -5.83 -10.44 -2.84
C MET A 90 -6.22 -11.44 -1.74
N PHE A 91 -6.66 -10.92 -0.61
CA PHE A 91 -7.30 -11.66 0.47
C PHE A 91 -8.80 -11.34 0.47
N PRO A 92 -9.64 -12.19 -0.15
CA PRO A 92 -11.06 -11.88 -0.37
C PRO A 92 -11.82 -11.58 0.92
N PHE A 93 -11.52 -12.30 1.99
CA PHE A 93 -12.17 -12.10 3.28
C PHE A 93 -11.82 -10.74 3.90
N GLY A 94 -10.57 -10.29 3.78
CA GLY A 94 -10.19 -8.96 4.25
C GLY A 94 -10.83 -7.84 3.44
N LEU A 95 -10.99 -8.00 2.12
CA LEU A 95 -11.74 -7.06 1.29
C LEU A 95 -13.24 -7.04 1.63
N LEU A 96 -13.82 -8.20 1.94
CA LEU A 96 -15.21 -8.28 2.43
C LEU A 96 -15.36 -7.52 3.75
N LEU A 97 -14.47 -7.73 4.71
CA LEU A 97 -14.48 -6.99 5.99
C LEU A 97 -14.31 -5.49 5.78
N ALA A 98 -13.44 -5.07 4.87
CA ALA A 98 -13.27 -3.65 4.52
C ALA A 98 -14.59 -3.01 4.08
N ILE A 99 -15.35 -3.69 3.22
CA ILE A 99 -16.68 -3.24 2.78
C ILE A 99 -17.68 -3.25 3.93
N LEU A 100 -17.81 -4.36 4.66
CA LEU A 100 -18.81 -4.48 5.73
C LEU A 100 -18.60 -3.44 6.84
N PHE A 101 -17.37 -3.26 7.31
CA PHE A 101 -17.08 -2.28 8.35
C PHE A 101 -17.14 -0.84 7.85
N SER A 102 -16.98 -0.61 6.54
CA SER A 102 -17.14 0.76 6.01
C SER A 102 -18.53 1.33 6.28
N PHE A 103 -19.56 0.48 6.32
CA PHE A 103 -20.91 0.88 6.71
C PHE A 103 -21.08 1.21 8.20
N LEU A 104 -20.04 0.99 9.01
CA LEU A 104 -19.94 1.42 10.42
C LEU A 104 -19.04 2.67 10.57
N GLY A 105 -18.54 3.24 9.47
CA GLY A 105 -17.67 4.41 9.47
C GLY A 105 -16.18 4.11 9.62
N PHE A 106 -15.76 2.84 9.50
CA PHE A 106 -14.36 2.45 9.63
C PHE A 106 -13.94 1.42 8.59
N VAL A 107 -12.71 1.49 8.07
CA VAL A 107 -12.20 0.52 7.09
C VAL A 107 -11.13 -0.37 7.71
N PHE A 108 -11.42 -1.66 7.84
CA PHE A 108 -10.40 -2.67 8.13
C PHE A 108 -9.72 -3.12 6.82
N ALA A 109 -8.67 -2.40 6.42
CA ALA A 109 -8.00 -2.66 5.15
C ALA A 109 -7.01 -3.83 5.27
N ALA A 110 -7.45 -5.03 4.87
CA ALA A 110 -6.59 -6.21 4.71
C ALA A 110 -6.72 -6.77 3.27
N PRO A 111 -6.26 -6.02 2.25
CA PRO A 111 -6.61 -6.31 0.86
C PRO A 111 -5.94 -7.55 0.27
N GLY A 112 -4.75 -7.91 0.79
CA GLY A 112 -3.88 -8.92 0.22
C GLY A 112 -2.43 -8.64 0.53
N ALA A 113 -1.53 -9.33 -0.16
CA ALA A 113 -0.10 -9.07 -0.09
C ALA A 113 0.62 -9.56 -1.34
N VAL A 114 1.76 -8.96 -1.68
CA VAL A 114 2.72 -9.54 -2.60
C VAL A 114 3.36 -10.79 -1.99
N GLN A 115 3.09 -11.93 -2.62
CA GLN A 115 3.71 -13.21 -2.29
C GLN A 115 5.11 -13.27 -2.89
N ILE A 116 6.13 -13.45 -2.05
CA ILE A 116 7.53 -13.60 -2.45
C ILE A 116 7.87 -15.09 -2.46
N PHE A 117 8.24 -15.62 -3.63
CA PHE A 117 8.52 -17.04 -3.82
C PHE A 117 10.01 -17.30 -3.69
N GLY A 118 10.41 -17.81 -2.52
CA GLY A 118 11.78 -18.14 -2.16
C GLY A 118 12.02 -17.94 -0.66
N PHE A 119 13.29 -17.97 -0.27
CA PHE A 119 13.72 -17.73 1.12
C PHE A 119 14.62 -16.48 1.19
N PRO A 120 14.04 -15.27 1.25
CA PRO A 120 14.81 -14.06 1.46
C PRO A 120 15.61 -14.12 2.77
N THR A 121 16.86 -13.68 2.75
CA THR A 121 17.61 -13.43 3.98
C THR A 121 16.92 -12.35 4.81
N ARG A 122 17.27 -12.23 6.10
CA ARG A 122 16.76 -11.15 6.98
C ARG A 122 16.93 -9.77 6.34
N GLU A 123 18.07 -9.52 5.71
CA GLU A 123 18.34 -8.27 5.00
C GLU A 123 17.45 -8.08 3.77
N GLN A 124 17.32 -9.10 2.92
CA GLN A 124 16.47 -9.01 1.73
C GLN A 124 15.00 -8.83 2.13
N SER A 125 14.52 -9.57 3.13
CA SER A 125 13.16 -9.44 3.67
C SER A 125 12.90 -8.03 4.19
N GLY A 126 13.83 -7.47 4.97
CA GLY A 126 13.75 -6.10 5.46
C GLY A 126 13.71 -5.07 4.32
N LYS A 127 14.57 -5.21 3.31
CA LYS A 127 14.61 -4.30 2.15
C LYS A 127 13.39 -4.43 1.23
N ILE A 128 12.85 -5.63 1.07
CA ILE A 128 11.60 -5.86 0.32
C ILE A 128 10.43 -5.22 1.05
N SER A 129 10.30 -5.43 2.36
CA SER A 129 9.25 -4.80 3.17
C SER A 129 9.44 -3.29 3.30
N MET A 130 10.66 -2.77 3.23
CA MET A 130 10.92 -1.34 3.16
C MET A 130 10.35 -0.68 1.90
N ALA A 131 10.29 -1.40 0.78
CA ALA A 131 9.96 -0.81 -0.52
C ALA A 131 8.56 -0.17 -0.57
N GLY A 132 7.55 -0.81 0.03
CA GLY A 132 6.19 -0.29 0.09
C GLY A 132 6.07 1.00 0.92
N PRO A 133 6.45 1.03 2.20
CA PRO A 133 6.42 2.26 2.99
C PRO A 133 7.30 3.36 2.39
N LEU A 134 8.44 3.01 1.79
CA LEU A 134 9.29 3.98 1.09
C LEU A 134 8.59 4.60 -0.12
N SER A 135 7.86 3.83 -0.94
CA SER A 135 7.11 4.41 -2.06
C SER A 135 6.07 5.41 -1.57
N ASN A 136 5.39 5.11 -0.46
CA ASN A 136 4.40 6.01 0.12
C ASN A 136 5.04 7.29 0.67
N ILE A 137 6.21 7.20 1.32
CA ILE A 137 6.97 8.37 1.76
C ILE A 137 7.34 9.25 0.56
N LEU A 138 7.82 8.65 -0.54
CA LEU A 138 8.21 9.38 -1.75
C LEU A 138 7.01 10.06 -2.44
N VAL A 139 5.90 9.35 -2.58
CA VAL A 139 4.65 9.91 -3.13
C VAL A 139 4.15 11.05 -2.24
N SER A 140 4.18 10.87 -0.92
CA SER A 140 3.77 11.89 0.03
C SER A 140 4.62 13.16 -0.10
N ALA A 141 5.95 13.03 -0.08
CA ALA A 141 6.86 14.14 -0.23
C ALA A 141 6.67 14.88 -1.56
N LEU A 142 6.51 14.14 -2.67
CA LEU A 142 6.28 14.71 -4.00
C LEU A 142 4.99 15.53 -4.05
N PHE A 143 3.86 14.94 -3.61
CA PHE A 143 2.56 15.60 -3.68
C PHE A 143 2.47 16.78 -2.72
N LEU A 144 3.09 16.70 -1.54
CA LEU A 144 3.19 17.81 -0.61
C LEU A 144 4.02 18.96 -1.18
N ALA A 145 5.14 18.68 -1.84
CA ALA A 145 5.95 19.71 -2.48
C ALA A 145 5.18 20.43 -3.60
N ILE A 146 4.48 19.68 -4.46
CA ILE A 146 3.65 20.25 -5.52
C ILE A 146 2.47 21.05 -4.92
N SER A 147 1.88 20.60 -3.82
CA SER A 147 0.77 21.30 -3.18
C SER A 147 1.18 22.65 -2.61
N LYS A 148 2.40 22.80 -2.08
CA LYS A 148 2.90 24.09 -1.57
C LYS A 148 3.03 25.15 -2.67
N VAL A 149 3.29 24.74 -3.91
CA VAL A 149 3.38 25.65 -5.07
C VAL A 149 1.99 25.94 -5.66
N THR A 150 1.20 24.89 -5.89
CA THR A 150 -0.09 24.99 -6.60
C THR A 150 -1.27 25.36 -5.71
N LYS A 151 -1.14 25.17 -4.39
CA LYS A 151 -2.19 25.32 -3.37
C LYS A 151 -3.42 24.44 -3.61
N ILE A 152 -3.26 23.34 -4.34
CA ILE A 152 -4.34 22.37 -4.59
C ILE A 152 -4.51 21.48 -3.35
N GLU A 153 -5.64 21.63 -2.65
CA GLU A 153 -5.97 20.86 -1.44
C GLU A 153 -5.99 19.34 -1.69
N LEU A 154 -6.40 18.91 -2.88
CA LEU A 154 -6.40 17.49 -3.26
C LEU A 154 -5.00 16.86 -3.15
N LEU A 155 -3.94 17.61 -3.50
CA LEU A 155 -2.58 17.09 -3.42
C LEU A 155 -2.13 16.92 -1.96
N ILE A 156 -2.59 17.80 -1.07
CA ILE A 156 -2.37 17.66 0.38
C ILE A 156 -3.04 16.39 0.90
N LEU A 157 -4.28 16.12 0.47
CA LEU A 157 -4.99 14.89 0.85
C LEU A 157 -4.26 13.63 0.37
N ILE A 158 -3.78 13.61 -0.87
CA ILE A 158 -3.00 12.47 -1.38
C ILE A 158 -1.72 12.30 -0.56
N ALA A 159 -1.03 13.39 -0.26
CA ALA A 159 0.18 13.37 0.53
C ALA A 159 -0.05 12.85 1.95
N SER A 160 -1.11 13.31 2.62
CA SER A 160 -1.45 12.90 3.98
C SER A 160 -1.83 11.42 4.05
N ILE A 161 -2.61 10.92 3.09
CA ILE A 161 -2.98 9.50 3.02
C ILE A 161 -1.75 8.61 2.81
N ASN A 162 -0.85 9.00 1.90
CA ASN A 162 0.40 8.26 1.69
C ASN A 162 1.29 8.27 2.93
N ALA A 163 1.46 9.42 3.60
CA ALA A 163 2.23 9.50 4.84
C ALA A 163 1.61 8.62 5.94
N PHE A 164 0.30 8.70 6.12
CA PHE A 164 -0.44 7.89 7.08
C PHE A 164 -0.27 6.39 6.80
N LEU A 165 -0.42 5.96 5.54
CA LEU A 165 -0.27 4.55 5.17
C LEU A 165 1.17 4.06 5.34
N ALA A 166 2.17 4.93 5.16
CA ALA A 166 3.56 4.62 5.50
C ALA A 166 3.72 4.39 7.02
N ILE A 167 3.19 5.28 7.86
CA ILE A 167 3.21 5.11 9.33
C ILE A 167 2.52 3.80 9.72
N PHE A 168 1.33 3.54 9.18
CA PHE A 168 0.55 2.34 9.49
C PHE A 168 1.36 1.07 9.17
N ASN A 169 1.95 0.98 7.98
CA ASN A 169 2.76 -0.19 7.62
C ASN A 169 4.11 -0.26 8.34
N LEU A 170 4.57 0.83 8.97
CA LEU A 170 5.77 0.82 9.83
C LEU A 170 5.48 0.38 11.26
N ILE A 171 4.22 0.20 11.68
CA ILE A 171 3.91 -0.38 13.00
C ILE A 171 4.52 -1.80 13.08
N PRO A 172 5.31 -2.12 14.12
CA PRO A 172 6.05 -3.38 14.19
C PRO A 172 5.17 -4.54 14.71
N ILE A 173 4.06 -4.80 14.01
CA ILE A 173 3.11 -5.87 14.34
C ILE A 173 2.81 -6.67 13.07
N PRO A 174 2.93 -8.02 13.07
CA PRO A 174 2.51 -8.83 11.93
C PRO A 174 1.02 -8.58 11.58
N PRO A 175 0.64 -8.52 10.30
CA PRO A 175 1.43 -8.81 9.09
C PRO A 175 2.18 -7.60 8.48
N LEU A 176 2.22 -6.45 9.16
CA LEU A 176 2.73 -5.19 8.61
C LEU A 176 4.24 -5.23 8.34
N ASP A 177 4.72 -4.38 7.43
CA ASP A 177 6.12 -4.37 7.00
C ASP A 177 7.11 -3.98 8.10
N GLY A 178 6.67 -3.13 9.03
CA GLY A 178 7.47 -2.53 10.07
C GLY A 178 8.22 -3.56 10.90
N ILE A 179 7.63 -4.72 11.18
CA ILE A 179 8.28 -5.78 11.96
C ILE A 179 9.51 -6.33 11.24
N LYS A 180 9.45 -6.51 9.91
CA LYS A 180 10.57 -7.02 9.11
C LYS A 180 11.66 -5.97 8.97
N ILE A 181 11.29 -4.71 8.73
CA ILE A 181 12.25 -3.60 8.62
C ILE A 181 12.97 -3.39 9.95
N LEU A 182 12.23 -3.30 11.06
CA LEU A 182 12.78 -3.17 12.41
C LEU A 182 13.70 -4.34 12.74
N SER A 183 13.25 -5.57 12.42
CA SER A 183 14.08 -6.76 12.62
C SER A 183 15.36 -6.68 11.82
N TRP A 184 15.38 -6.14 10.60
CA TRP A 184 16.59 -6.05 9.80
C TRP A 184 17.51 -4.91 10.24
N ASN A 185 16.98 -3.70 10.38
CA ASN A 185 17.75 -2.48 10.64
C ASN A 185 16.89 -1.43 11.37
N MET A 186 17.09 -1.32 12.68
CA MET A 186 16.35 -0.37 13.53
C MET A 186 16.58 1.11 13.14
N PRO A 187 17.81 1.59 12.87
CA PRO A 187 18.02 2.96 12.39
C PRO A 187 17.20 3.31 11.13
N VAL A 188 17.14 2.40 10.15
CA VAL A 188 16.34 2.60 8.93
C VAL A 188 14.86 2.72 9.27
N TRP A 189 14.35 1.81 10.12
CA TRP A 189 12.96 1.84 10.57
C TRP A 189 12.61 3.17 11.26
N VAL A 190 13.45 3.65 12.19
CA VAL A 190 13.25 4.93 12.90
C VAL A 190 13.25 6.09 11.91
N ALA A 191 14.20 6.13 10.97
CA ALA A 191 14.28 7.21 9.99
C ALA A 191 13.03 7.29 9.10
N MET A 192 12.50 6.14 8.67
CA MET A 192 11.26 6.10 7.87
C MET A 192 10.04 6.51 8.68
N LEU A 193 9.94 6.07 9.93
CA LEU A 193 8.82 6.45 10.80
C LEU A 193 8.84 7.94 11.09
N ALA A 194 10.02 8.50 11.41
CA ALA A 194 10.18 9.94 11.60
C ALA A 194 9.85 10.73 10.33
N SER A 195 10.35 10.29 9.17
CA SER A 195 10.08 10.96 7.89
C SER A 195 8.60 10.98 7.55
N SER A 196 7.92 9.84 7.71
CA SER A 196 6.47 9.74 7.45
C SER A 196 5.65 10.56 8.45
N ALA A 197 6.03 10.59 9.73
CA ALA A 197 5.39 11.43 10.74
C ALA A 197 5.56 12.94 10.44
N ILE A 198 6.77 13.37 10.05
CA ILE A 198 7.04 14.76 9.65
C ILE A 198 6.20 15.14 8.43
N LEU A 199 6.18 14.30 7.39
CA LEU A 199 5.37 14.56 6.19
C LEU A 199 3.88 14.65 6.51
N LEU A 200 3.36 13.77 7.38
CA LEU A 200 1.98 13.83 7.83
C LEU A 200 1.71 15.12 8.60
N PHE A 201 2.57 15.49 9.54
CA PHE A 201 2.44 16.73 10.31
C PHE A 201 2.43 17.98 9.39
N LEU A 202 3.33 18.04 8.41
CA LEU A 202 3.43 19.15 7.46
C LEU A 202 2.25 19.24 6.47
N SER A 203 1.44 18.19 6.37
CA SER A 203 0.23 18.16 5.54
C SER A 203 -0.97 18.86 6.19
N PHE A 204 -0.95 19.09 7.51
CA PHE A 204 -2.03 19.83 8.17
C PHE A 204 -1.81 21.34 8.09
N PRO A 205 -2.86 22.13 7.82
CA PRO A 205 -2.76 23.59 7.87
C PRO A 205 -2.58 24.06 9.32
N PHE A 206 -1.64 24.98 9.53
CA PHE A 206 -1.52 25.82 10.73
C PHE A 206 -2.03 27.22 10.43
#